data_AF-A0A5K1GKU2-F1
#
_entry.id   AF-A0A5K1GKU2-F1
#
_cell.length_a   1.000
_cell.length_b   1.000
_cell.length_c   1.000
_cell.angle_alpha   90.00
_cell.angle_beta   90.00
_cell.angle_gamma   90.00
#
_symmetry.space_group_name_H-M   'P 1'
#
loop_
_entity.id
_entity.type
_entity.pdbx_description
1 polymer ?
#
loop_
_entity_poly.entity_id
_entity_poly.type
_entity_poly.pdbx_seq_one_letter_code
_entity_poly.pdbx_strand_id
1 'polypeptide(L)'
;SILHGRCWMVWPSPVLRCLNAYMATSQRLSDVMKACVKLGTASHGESIHVHLITSRFLPGSIFLSNHMIDMYGKFRLPDSACRVFEEIPQRNAFSWNILMMGFADCGRITDALQLFGEMPELERDEVSWNTIIAGCVHNGR
;
A
#
# COMPACT_ATOMS: atom_id res chain seq x y z
N SER A 1 26.85 -35.38 17.75
CA SER A 1 25.40 -35.22 17.54
C SER A 1 24.87 -34.47 18.75
N ILE A 2 24.33 -33.25 18.74
CA ILE A 2 23.58 -32.46 17.76
C ILE A 2 23.84 -30.98 18.11
N LEU A 3 24.20 -30.17 17.10
CA LEU A 3 24.18 -28.71 17.12
C LEU A 3 22.86 -28.26 16.50
N HIS A 4 21.92 -27.67 17.26
CA HIS A 4 20.79 -26.84 16.79
C HIS A 4 20.42 -25.96 18.00
N GLY A 5 20.58 -24.62 18.04
CA GLY A 5 20.23 -23.66 17.00
C GLY A 5 18.88 -23.02 17.32
N ARG A 6 18.75 -22.33 18.47
CA ARG A 6 17.58 -21.50 18.82
C ARG A 6 18.01 -20.28 19.64
N CYS A 7 18.55 -19.28 18.97
CA CYS A 7 18.67 -17.94 19.51
C CYS A 7 17.30 -17.26 19.40
N TRP A 8 16.39 -17.52 20.34
CA TRP A 8 15.17 -16.72 20.46
C TRP A 8 15.56 -15.40 21.10
N MET A 9 15.58 -14.33 20.30
CA MET A 9 15.63 -12.96 20.79
C MET A 9 14.42 -12.73 21.71
N VAL A 10 14.62 -12.87 23.02
CA VAL A 10 13.65 -12.40 24.01
C VAL A 10 13.82 -10.89 24.08
N TRP A 11 13.01 -10.16 23.30
CA TRP A 11 12.99 -8.71 23.37
C TRP A 11 12.66 -8.27 24.81
N PRO A 12 13.34 -7.24 25.36
CA PRO A 12 12.99 -6.69 26.66
C PRO A 12 11.50 -6.29 26.69
N SER A 13 10.83 -6.53 27.81
CA SER A 13 9.40 -6.22 28.02
C SER A 13 8.97 -4.82 27.54
N PRO A 14 9.77 -3.74 27.71
CA PRO A 14 9.45 -2.43 27.15
C PRO A 14 9.41 -2.38 25.62
N VAL A 15 10.35 -3.05 24.93
CA VAL A 15 10.41 -3.06 23.46
C VAL A 15 9.21 -3.79 22.87
N LEU A 16 8.83 -4.93 23.47
CA LEU A 16 7.64 -5.67 23.06
C LEU A 16 6.36 -4.84 23.25
N ARG A 17 6.25 -4.07 24.33
CA ARG A 17 5.12 -3.13 24.54
C ARG A 17 5.06 -2.06 23.46
N CYS A 18 6.20 -1.45 23.11
CA CYS A 18 6.25 -0.43 22.05
C CYS A 18 5.85 -1.01 20.68
N LEU A 19 6.36 -2.19 20.33
CA LEU A 19 5.99 -2.89 19.09
C LEU A 19 4.48 -3.20 19.05
N ASN A 20 3.92 -3.70 20.14
CA ASN A 20 2.48 -3.97 20.23
C ASN A 20 1.64 -2.70 20.10
N ALA A 21 2.07 -1.60 20.73
CA ALA A 21 1.40 -0.31 20.59
C ALA A 21 1.45 0.22 19.15
N TYR A 22 2.61 0.10 18.49
CA TYR A 22 2.80 0.47 17.10
C TYR A 22 1.89 -0.34 16.15
N MET A 23 1.87 -1.67 16.31
CA MET A 23 1.00 -2.56 15.53
C MET A 23 -0.48 -2.24 15.73
N ALA A 24 -0.91 -2.04 16.98
CA ALA A 24 -2.29 -1.68 17.29
C ALA A 24 -2.69 -0.33 16.69
N THR A 25 -1.79 0.66 16.71
CA THR A 25 -2.02 1.98 16.11
C THR A 25 -2.14 1.87 14.59
N SER A 26 -1.25 1.12 13.95
CA SER A 26 -1.30 0.86 12.51
C SER A 26 -2.61 0.19 12.09
N GLN A 27 -3.08 -0.79 12.87
CA GLN A 27 -4.35 -1.46 12.60
C GLN A 27 -5.54 -0.49 12.69
N ARG A 28 -5.62 0.32 13.74
CA ARG A 28 -6.69 1.31 13.90
C ARG A 28 -6.72 2.32 12.75
N LEU A 29 -5.55 2.79 12.31
CA LEU A 29 -5.45 3.71 11.17
C LEU A 29 -5.97 3.05 9.88
N SER A 30 -5.60 1.80 9.62
CA SER A 30 -6.14 1.01 8.50
C SER A 30 -7.68 0.88 8.58
N ASP A 31 -8.23 0.62 9.76
CA ASP A 31 -9.68 0.50 9.95
C ASP A 31 -10.41 1.82 9.67
N VAL A 32 -9.82 2.95 10.09
CA VAL A 32 -10.36 4.28 9.77
C VAL A 32 -10.32 4.54 8.25
N MET A 33 -9.22 4.23 7.56
CA MET A 33 -9.14 4.37 6.10
C MET A 33 -10.23 3.55 5.39
N LYS A 34 -10.44 2.30 5.81
CA LYS A 34 -11.52 1.44 5.28
C LYS A 34 -12.90 2.05 5.53
N ALA A 35 -13.12 2.63 6.70
CA ALA A 35 -14.36 3.34 6.99
C ALA A 35 -14.54 4.59 6.11
N CYS A 36 -13.48 5.38 5.89
CA CYS A 36 -13.51 6.54 5.00
C CYS A 36 -13.92 6.15 3.57
N VAL A 37 -13.34 5.07 3.04
CA VAL A 37 -13.72 4.50 1.73
C VAL A 37 -15.20 4.15 1.69
N LYS A 38 -15.68 3.40 2.68
CA LYS A 38 -17.09 2.95 2.75
C LYS A 38 -18.06 4.14 2.83
N LEU A 39 -17.66 5.20 3.52
CA LEU A 39 -18.47 6.41 3.70
C LEU A 39 -18.30 7.43 2.56
N GLY A 40 -17.37 7.21 1.62
CA GLY A 40 -17.10 8.16 0.54
C GLY A 40 -16.46 9.48 1.02
N THR A 41 -15.77 9.49 2.16
CA THR A 41 -15.27 10.73 2.79
C THR A 41 -13.80 10.99 2.49
N ALA A 42 -13.50 11.49 1.30
CA ALA A 42 -12.13 11.75 0.85
C ALA A 42 -11.37 12.76 1.74
N SER A 43 -12.06 13.77 2.29
CA SER A 43 -11.47 14.80 3.17
C SER A 43 -10.88 14.22 4.47
N HIS A 44 -11.52 13.19 5.04
CA HIS A 44 -10.97 12.47 6.19
C HIS A 44 -9.72 11.68 5.78
N GLY A 45 -9.72 11.07 4.59
CA GLY A 45 -8.56 10.39 4.02
C GLY A 45 -7.35 11.32 3.87
N GLU A 46 -7.55 12.54 3.38
CA GLU A 46 -6.50 13.57 3.29
C GLU A 46 -5.98 13.99 4.66
N SER A 47 -6.88 14.16 5.64
CA SER A 47 -6.49 14.49 7.02
C SER A 47 -5.62 13.39 7.63
N ILE A 48 -5.96 12.12 7.38
CA ILE A 48 -5.16 10.97 7.80
C ILE A 48 -3.81 10.96 7.08
N HIS A 49 -3.78 11.24 5.77
CA HIS A 49 -2.54 11.34 5.01
C HIS A 49 -1.57 12.35 5.63
N VAL A 50 -2.05 13.57 5.87
CA VAL A 50 -1.27 14.64 6.50
C VAL A 50 -0.75 14.22 7.88
N HIS A 51 -1.60 13.57 8.68
CA HIS A 51 -1.20 13.04 9.98
C HIS A 51 -0.08 11.99 9.87
N LEU A 52 -0.16 11.08 8.90
CA LEU A 52 0.82 10.00 8.71
C LEU A 52 2.18 10.51 8.19
N ILE A 53 2.17 11.53 7.34
CA ILE A 53 3.39 12.22 6.90
C ILE A 53 4.02 12.95 8.09
N THR A 54 3.23 13.75 8.82
CA THR A 54 3.72 14.59 9.92
C THR A 54 4.28 13.77 11.07
N SER A 55 3.67 12.61 11.36
CA SER A 55 4.12 11.67 12.39
C SER A 55 5.30 10.78 11.96
N ARG A 56 5.74 10.86 10.70
CA ARG A 56 6.76 9.99 10.07
C ARG A 56 6.43 8.50 10.12
N PHE A 57 5.16 8.14 10.26
CA PHE A 57 4.71 6.74 10.27
C PHE A 57 4.70 6.14 8.86
N LEU A 58 4.38 6.94 7.84
CA LEU A 58 4.11 6.42 6.49
C LEU A 58 5.34 5.77 5.83
N PRO A 59 6.52 6.40 5.76
CA PRO A 59 7.69 5.78 5.10
C PRO A 59 8.19 4.52 5.82
N GLY A 60 7.87 4.38 7.12
CA GLY A 60 8.24 3.22 7.94
C GLY A 60 7.26 2.05 7.86
N SER A 61 6.12 2.20 7.18
CA SER A 61 5.05 1.20 7.16
C SER A 61 4.49 0.99 5.77
N ILE A 62 5.07 0.03 5.02
CA ILE A 62 4.52 -0.40 3.73
C ILE A 62 3.05 -0.82 3.83
N PHE A 63 2.65 -1.38 4.98
CA PHE A 63 1.26 -1.73 5.26
C PHE A 63 0.34 -0.51 5.21
N LEU A 64 0.70 0.59 5.89
CA LEU A 64 -0.12 1.81 5.89
C LEU A 64 -0.07 2.51 4.54
N SER A 65 1.10 2.58 3.90
CA SER A 65 1.24 3.16 2.56
C SER A 65 0.36 2.44 1.54
N ASN A 66 0.31 1.10 1.60
CA ASN A 66 -0.55 0.32 0.71
C ASN A 66 -2.04 0.56 0.97
N HIS A 67 -2.46 0.73 2.23
CA HIS A 67 -3.85 1.11 2.53
C HIS A 67 -4.20 2.52 2.04
N MET A 68 -3.24 3.44 2.09
CA MET A 68 -3.41 4.80 1.57
C MET A 68 -3.53 4.81 0.05
N ILE A 69 -2.71 4.03 -0.66
CA ILE A 69 -2.82 3.87 -2.12
C ILE A 69 -4.19 3.28 -2.50
N ASP A 70 -4.62 2.19 -1.84
CA ASP A 70 -5.93 1.57 -2.06
C ASP A 70 -7.08 2.54 -1.79
N MET A 71 -7.01 3.31 -0.70
CA MET A 71 -8.01 4.31 -0.35
C MET A 71 -8.13 5.38 -1.44
N TYR A 72 -7.01 5.96 -1.89
CA TYR A 72 -7.03 6.97 -2.95
C TYR A 72 -7.49 6.41 -4.30
N GLY A 73 -7.10 5.17 -4.63
CA GLY A 73 -7.60 4.46 -5.80
C GLY A 73 -9.13 4.34 -5.79
N LYS A 74 -9.71 3.93 -4.65
CA LYS A 74 -11.17 3.82 -4.48
C LYS A 74 -11.90 5.15 -4.49
N PHE A 75 -11.22 6.25 -4.14
CA PHE A 75 -11.74 7.60 -4.33
C PHE A 75 -11.56 8.16 -5.74
N ARG A 76 -11.03 7.37 -6.68
CA ARG A 76 -10.78 7.81 -8.07
C ARG A 76 -9.76 8.95 -8.14
N LEU A 77 -8.78 8.94 -7.23
CA LEU A 77 -7.70 9.92 -7.14
C LEU A 77 -6.32 9.26 -7.37
N PRO A 78 -6.07 8.68 -8.55
CA PRO A 78 -4.86 7.87 -8.79
C PRO A 78 -3.57 8.69 -8.69
N ASP A 79 -3.60 10.00 -8.96
CA ASP A 79 -2.42 10.86 -8.80
C ASP A 79 -2.03 11.04 -7.32
N SER A 80 -3.02 11.09 -6.42
CA SER A 80 -2.75 11.12 -4.98
C SER A 80 -2.22 9.78 -4.48
N ALA A 81 -2.72 8.68 -5.03
CA ALA A 81 -2.20 7.35 -4.79
C ALA A 81 -0.74 7.22 -5.26
N CYS A 82 -0.41 7.78 -6.44
CA CYS A 82 0.94 7.80 -6.98
C CYS A 82 1.92 8.55 -6.06
N ARG A 83 1.52 9.71 -5.52
CA ARG A 83 2.35 10.45 -4.54
C ARG A 83 2.67 9.61 -3.31
N VAL A 84 1.69 8.87 -2.77
CA VAL A 84 1.94 7.95 -1.64
C VAL A 84 2.93 6.85 -2.05
N PHE A 85 2.77 6.32 -3.25
CA PHE A 85 3.63 5.27 -3.78
C PHE A 85 5.08 5.74 -3.99
N GLU A 86 5.30 6.98 -4.41
CA GLU A 86 6.62 7.60 -4.56
C GLU A 86 7.38 7.67 -3.22
N GLU A 87 6.67 7.84 -2.11
CA GLU A 87 7.22 7.90 -0.75
C GLU A 87 7.59 6.51 -0.16
N ILE A 88 7.25 5.41 -0.83
CA ILE A 88 7.59 4.05 -0.34
C ILE A 88 9.04 3.71 -0.71
N PRO A 89 9.95 3.55 0.28
CA PRO A 89 11.37 3.30 -0.03
C PRO A 89 11.61 1.92 -0.65
N GLN A 90 10.87 0.91 -0.19
CA GLN A 90 10.90 -0.45 -0.75
C GLN A 90 9.48 -0.90 -1.04
N ARG A 91 9.13 -0.91 -2.33
CA ARG A 91 7.84 -1.34 -2.85
C ARG A 91 7.86 -2.85 -3.02
N ASN A 92 6.73 -3.50 -2.76
CA ASN A 92 6.53 -4.91 -3.07
C ASN A 92 5.52 -5.08 -4.21
N ALA A 93 5.38 -6.29 -4.74
CA ALA A 93 4.38 -6.63 -5.75
C ALA A 93 2.98 -6.05 -5.46
N PHE A 94 2.53 -6.13 -4.19
CA PHE A 94 1.24 -5.59 -3.79
C PHE A 94 1.14 -4.08 -4.02
N SER A 95 2.14 -3.28 -3.61
CA SER A 95 2.17 -1.82 -3.82
C SER A 95 2.02 -1.44 -5.30
N TRP A 96 2.69 -2.16 -6.20
CA TRP A 96 2.58 -1.95 -7.64
C TRP A 96 1.18 -2.30 -8.14
N ASN A 97 0.67 -3.47 -7.78
CA ASN A 97 -0.59 -4.00 -8.26
C ASN A 97 -1.78 -3.10 -7.89
N ILE A 98 -1.83 -2.61 -6.65
CA ILE A 98 -2.93 -1.72 -6.23
C ILE A 98 -2.90 -0.36 -6.93
N LEU A 99 -1.71 0.19 -7.24
CA LEU A 99 -1.60 1.45 -7.96
C LEU A 99 -1.99 1.27 -9.43
N MET A 100 -1.49 0.21 -10.08
CA MET A 100 -1.86 -0.14 -11.46
C MET A 100 -3.37 -0.32 -11.60
N MET A 101 -3.99 -1.05 -10.69
CA MET A 101 -5.45 -1.22 -10.64
C MET A 101 -6.16 0.12 -10.48
N GLY A 102 -5.68 0.99 -9.59
CA GLY A 102 -6.23 2.33 -9.41
C GLY A 102 -6.20 3.19 -10.69
N PHE A 103 -5.12 3.13 -11.47
CA PHE A 103 -5.06 3.78 -12.79
C PHE A 103 -6.00 3.14 -13.81
N ALA A 104 -6.00 1.81 -13.91
CA ALA A 104 -6.84 1.07 -14.86
C ALA A 104 -8.33 1.31 -14.63
N ASP A 105 -8.78 1.26 -13.37
CA ASP A 105 -10.16 1.53 -12.97
C ASP A 105 -10.58 2.96 -13.33
N CYS A 106 -9.65 3.92 -13.25
CA CYS A 106 -9.87 5.32 -13.59
C CYS A 106 -9.86 5.61 -15.10
N GLY A 107 -9.78 4.59 -15.96
CA GLY A 107 -9.72 4.79 -17.41
C GLY A 107 -8.31 5.08 -17.94
N ARG A 108 -7.30 5.06 -17.07
CA ARG A 108 -5.92 5.49 -17.35
C ARG A 108 -5.01 4.29 -17.60
N ILE A 109 -5.44 3.39 -18.48
CA ILE A 109 -4.71 2.14 -18.77
C ILE A 109 -3.29 2.36 -19.30
N THR A 110 -3.03 3.45 -20.01
CA THR A 110 -1.66 3.79 -20.46
C THR A 110 -0.70 3.94 -19.28
N ASP A 111 -1.14 4.61 -18.22
CA ASP A 111 -0.31 4.88 -17.05
C ASP A 111 -0.10 3.60 -16.24
N ALA A 112 -1.14 2.74 -16.16
CA ALA A 112 -1.01 1.41 -15.57
C ALA A 112 0.01 0.54 -16.35
N LEU A 113 -0.02 0.57 -17.69
CA LEU A 113 0.96 -0.13 -18.53
C LEU A 113 2.38 0.41 -18.36
N GLN A 114 2.53 1.73 -18.22
CA GLN A 114 3.83 2.33 -17.93
C GLN A 114 4.36 1.84 -16.57
N LEU A 115 3.54 1.87 -15.52
CA LEU A 115 3.92 1.35 -14.20
C LEU A 115 4.29 -0.13 -14.24
N PHE A 116 3.58 -0.94 -15.00
CA PHE A 116 3.93 -2.35 -15.20
C PHE A 116 5.31 -2.51 -15.86
N GLY A 117 5.65 -1.63 -16.81
CA GLY A 117 6.97 -1.56 -17.44
C GLY A 117 8.07 -1.19 -16.44
N GLU A 118 7.80 -0.30 -15.50
CA GLU A 118 8.72 0.14 -14.44
C GLU A 118 8.88 -0.90 -13.31
N MET A 119 7.88 -1.76 -13.11
CA MET A 119 7.91 -2.83 -12.11
C MET A 119 9.04 -3.83 -12.39
N PRO A 120 9.94 -4.11 -11.43
CA PRO A 120 11.02 -5.08 -11.61
C PRO A 120 10.50 -6.45 -12.02
N GLU A 121 11.12 -7.10 -13.00
CA GLU A 121 10.64 -8.38 -13.53
C GLU A 121 10.52 -9.47 -12.46
N LEU A 122 11.42 -9.46 -11.47
CA LEU A 122 11.41 -10.40 -10.35
C LEU A 122 10.27 -10.19 -9.36
N GLU A 123 9.67 -9.00 -9.33
CA GLU A 123 8.52 -8.67 -8.47
C GLU A 123 7.20 -8.92 -9.18
N ARG A 124 7.18 -9.06 -10.52
CA ARG A 124 5.95 -9.28 -11.28
C ARG A 124 5.36 -10.64 -10.92
N ASP A 125 4.12 -10.65 -10.50
CA ASP A 125 3.38 -11.87 -10.15
C ASP A 125 2.15 -12.07 -11.06
N GLU A 126 1.43 -13.17 -10.84
CA GLU A 126 0.20 -13.49 -11.57
C GLU A 126 -0.82 -12.35 -11.48
N VAL A 127 -0.89 -11.67 -10.33
CA VAL A 127 -1.81 -10.56 -10.09
C VAL A 127 -1.42 -9.34 -10.95
N SER A 128 -0.13 -9.05 -11.10
CA SER A 128 0.35 -7.96 -11.97
C SER A 128 -0.11 -8.14 -13.42
N TRP A 129 0.05 -9.35 -13.97
CA TRP A 129 -0.37 -9.66 -15.34
C TRP A 129 -1.89 -9.59 -15.49
N ASN A 130 -2.62 -10.22 -14.57
CA ASN A 130 -4.09 -10.22 -14.60
C ASN A 130 -4.65 -8.79 -14.51
N THR A 131 -4.04 -7.92 -13.71
CA THR A 131 -4.44 -6.52 -13.56
C THR A 131 -4.34 -5.78 -14.90
N ILE A 132 -3.23 -5.95 -15.63
CA ILE A 132 -3.02 -5.29 -16.92
C ILE A 132 -3.96 -5.86 -18.00
N ILE A 133 -4.09 -7.18 -18.09
CA ILE A 133 -4.96 -7.82 -19.09
C ILE A 133 -6.41 -7.38 -18.87
N ALA A 134 -6.90 -7.46 -17.62
CA ALA A 134 -8.25 -7.01 -17.29
C ALA A 134 -8.44 -5.51 -17.56
N GLY A 135 -7.44 -4.70 -17.22
CA GLY A 135 -7.42 -3.28 -17.49
C GLY A 135 -7.52 -2.95 -18.98
N CYS A 136 -6.75 -3.61 -19.85
CA CYS A 136 -6.81 -3.42 -21.30
C CYS A 136 -8.18 -3.78 -21.87
N VAL A 137 -8.71 -4.95 -21.49
CA VAL A 137 -10.04 -5.41 -21.92
C VAL A 137 -11.12 -4.40 -21.52
N HIS A 138 -11.10 -3.92 -20.28
CA HIS A 138 -12.08 -2.95 -19.78
C HIS A 138 -11.98 -1.58 -20.46
N ASN A 139 -10.77 -1.19 -20.89
CA ASN A 139 -10.48 0.08 -21.53
C ASN A 139 -10.47 0.02 -23.07
N GLY A 140 -10.84 -1.12 -23.67
CA GLY A 140 -10.93 -1.29 -25.12
C GLY A 140 -9.59 -1.26 -25.85
N ARG A 141 -8.52 -1.77 -25.22
CA ARG A 141 -7.17 -1.90 -25.82
C ARG A 141 -6.81 -3.34 -26.13
#